data_AF-A0AAU0KIQ1-F1
#
_entry.id   AF-A0AAU0KIQ1-F1
#
_cell.length_a   1.000
_cell.length_b   1.000
_cell.length_c   1.000
_cell.angle_alpha   90.00
_cell.angle_beta   90.00
_cell.angle_gamma   90.00
#
_symmetry.space_group_name_H-M   'P 1'
#
loop_
_entity.id
_entity.type
_entity.pdbx_description
1 polymer ?
#
loop_
_entity_poly.entity_id
_entity_poly.type
_entity_poly.pdbx_seq_one_letter_code
_entity_poly.pdbx_strand_id
1 'polypeptide(L)'
;MNETLKGKWSYRSFRHDAIVVKDGHVEGKPELAKPWSPPGVLEVDTNEAGEISGKLKFTEEVVLDIKGHLIPATDKEPASVELTGEFHSSANKLKGFFIPGSDHIVGTILNIADDLGKQPVGTVGPFVLFPI
;
A
#
# COMPACT_ATOMS: atom_id res chain seq x y z
N MET A 1 23.12 4.62 0.77
CA MET A 1 22.28 5.36 -0.19
C MET A 1 21.29 6.17 0.64
N ASN A 2 20.91 7.38 0.25
CA ASN A 2 19.76 8.03 0.87
C ASN A 2 18.53 7.26 0.36
N GLU A 3 18.03 6.32 1.15
CA GLU A 3 16.84 5.53 0.84
C GLU A 3 15.60 6.41 1.00
N THR A 4 15.45 7.41 0.14
CA THR A 4 14.21 8.18 0.07
C THR A 4 13.20 7.41 -0.78
N LEU A 5 11.91 7.55 -0.48
CA LEU A 5 10.85 6.99 -1.32
C LEU A 5 10.72 7.72 -2.68
N LYS A 6 11.56 8.72 -2.95
CA LYS A 6 11.46 9.58 -4.12
C LYS A 6 11.59 8.77 -5.43
N GLY A 7 10.66 9.00 -6.35
CA GLY A 7 10.68 8.42 -7.70
C GLY A 7 9.45 7.57 -7.98
N LYS A 8 9.63 6.57 -8.86
CA LYS A 8 8.56 5.70 -9.35
C LYS A 8 8.73 4.29 -8.80
N TRP A 9 7.62 3.72 -8.35
CA TRP A 9 7.55 2.41 -7.75
C TRP A 9 6.37 1.65 -8.34
N SER A 10 6.58 0.39 -8.68
CA SER A 10 5.51 -0.55 -8.96
C SER A 10 4.79 -0.89 -7.66
N TYR A 11 3.47 -0.86 -7.69
CA TYR A 11 2.60 -1.15 -6.55
C TYR A 11 1.76 -2.40 -6.80
N ARG A 12 1.71 -3.29 -5.81
CA ARG A 12 0.76 -4.40 -5.74
C ARG A 12 0.19 -4.52 -4.34
N SER A 13 -1.09 -4.86 -4.24
CA SER A 13 -1.73 -5.15 -2.97
C SER A 13 -2.64 -6.36 -3.07
N PHE A 14 -2.82 -7.00 -1.93
CA PHE A 14 -3.59 -8.23 -1.82
C PHE A 14 -4.53 -8.12 -0.63
N ARG A 15 -5.63 -8.85 -0.70
CA ARG A 15 -6.58 -9.08 0.38
C ARG A 15 -6.85 -10.55 0.52
N HIS A 16 -7.39 -10.95 1.66
CA HIS A 16 -8.04 -12.24 1.79
C HIS A 16 -9.54 -12.05 1.64
N ASP A 17 -10.23 -13.03 1.06
CA ASP A 17 -11.69 -13.07 1.14
C ASP A 17 -12.11 -13.41 2.57
N ALA A 18 -13.38 -13.16 2.89
CA ALA A 18 -13.95 -13.62 4.15
C ALA A 18 -13.88 -15.15 4.24
N ILE A 19 -13.42 -15.66 5.37
CA ILE A 19 -13.46 -17.09 5.68
C ILE A 19 -14.91 -17.47 5.97
N VAL A 20 -15.53 -18.26 5.08
CA VAL A 20 -16.90 -18.74 5.25
C VAL A 20 -16.89 -20.14 5.84
N VAL A 21 -17.51 -20.30 7.02
CA VAL A 21 -17.77 -21.61 7.62
C VAL A 21 -19.07 -22.15 7.05
N LYS A 22 -19.03 -23.34 6.44
CA LYS A 22 -20.20 -24.09 5.99
C LYS A 22 -20.23 -25.42 6.73
N ASP A 23 -21.34 -25.71 7.42
CA ASP A 23 -21.53 -26.96 8.16
C ASP A 23 -20.38 -27.31 9.11
N GLY A 24 -19.84 -26.30 9.81
CA GLY A 24 -18.72 -26.44 10.75
C GLY A 24 -17.34 -26.60 10.10
N HIS A 25 -17.26 -26.53 8.77
CA HIS A 25 -16.01 -26.67 8.01
C HIS A 25 -15.69 -25.40 7.22
N VAL A 26 -14.40 -25.15 7.02
CA VAL A 26 -13.92 -24.14 6.07
C VAL A 26 -13.42 -24.89 4.85
N GLU A 27 -13.94 -24.57 3.66
CA GLU A 27 -13.37 -25.05 2.41
C GLU A 27 -11.97 -24.42 2.23
N GLY A 28 -10.94 -25.15 2.65
CA GLY A 28 -9.56 -24.73 2.48
C GLY A 28 -9.19 -24.72 1.00
N LYS A 29 -8.90 -23.54 0.46
CA LYS A 29 -8.26 -23.37 -0.85
C LYS A 29 -6.85 -22.83 -0.66
N PRO A 30 -5.88 -23.26 -1.47
CA PRO A 30 -4.50 -22.78 -1.36
C PRO A 30 -4.36 -21.28 -1.71
N GLU A 31 -5.35 -20.71 -2.42
CA GLU A 31 -5.35 -19.29 -2.76
C GLU A 31 -5.79 -18.40 -1.58
N LEU A 32 -4.85 -18.09 -0.70
CA LEU A 32 -5.11 -17.23 0.47
C LEU A 32 -5.08 -15.73 0.14
N ALA A 33 -4.37 -15.33 -0.92
CA ALA A 33 -4.20 -13.93 -1.31
C ALA A 33 -4.85 -13.67 -2.68
N LYS A 34 -5.77 -12.72 -2.72
CA LYS A 34 -6.37 -12.19 -3.96
C LYS A 34 -5.85 -10.78 -4.21
N PRO A 35 -5.59 -10.38 -5.45
CA PRO A 35 -5.30 -8.99 -5.77
C PRO A 35 -6.39 -8.09 -5.21
N TRP A 36 -6.01 -7.08 -4.42
CA TRP A 36 -6.96 -6.11 -3.90
C TRP A 36 -7.32 -5.10 -4.99
N SER A 37 -6.29 -4.54 -5.62
CA SER A 37 -6.38 -3.64 -6.76
C SER A 37 -5.66 -4.22 -7.97
N PRO A 38 -5.86 -3.66 -9.18
CA PRO A 38 -4.92 -3.84 -10.28
C PRO A 38 -3.49 -3.43 -9.87
N PRO A 39 -2.45 -3.86 -10.60
CA PRO A 39 -1.11 -3.29 -10.47
C PRO A 39 -1.15 -1.79 -10.70
N GLY A 40 -0.41 -1.03 -9.89
CA GLY A 40 -0.32 0.42 -10.00
C GLY A 40 1.10 0.93 -10.09
N VAL A 41 1.25 2.22 -10.38
CA VAL A 41 2.52 2.95 -10.32
C VAL A 41 2.38 4.08 -9.33
N LEU A 42 3.18 4.03 -8.27
CA LEU A 42 3.34 5.10 -7.30
C LEU A 42 4.45 6.03 -7.78
N GLU A 43 4.14 7.30 -8.00
CA GLU A 43 5.11 8.35 -8.29
C GLU A 43 5.05 9.38 -7.17
N VAL A 44 6.14 9.53 -6.42
CA VAL A 44 6.18 10.39 -5.24
C VAL A 44 7.46 11.20 -5.16
N ASP A 45 7.36 12.36 -4.51
CA ASP A 45 8.49 13.14 -4.05
C ASP A 45 8.56 13.13 -2.52
N THR A 46 9.75 13.34 -1.97
CA THR A 46 9.98 13.43 -0.54
C THR A 46 10.82 14.65 -0.24
N ASN A 47 10.33 15.52 0.65
CA ASN A 47 11.06 16.73 1.05
C ASN A 47 12.09 16.45 2.16
N GLU A 48 12.85 17.47 2.55
CA GLU A 48 13.89 17.35 3.58
C GLU A 48 13.34 17.01 4.98
N ALA A 49 12.07 17.33 5.23
CA ALA A 49 11.38 16.96 6.47
C ALA A 49 10.84 15.51 6.46
N GLY A 50 11.05 14.77 5.37
CA GLY A 50 10.55 13.42 5.19
C GLY A 50 9.06 13.35 4.83
N GLU A 51 8.41 14.47 4.51
CA GLU A 51 7.03 14.49 4.05
C GLU A 51 6.96 14.02 2.60
N ILE A 52 5.93 13.24 2.30
CA ILE A 52 5.72 12.59 1.01
C ILE A 52 4.47 13.17 0.35
N SER A 53 4.59 13.48 -0.94
CA SER A 53 3.46 13.82 -1.79
C SER A 53 3.60 13.15 -3.16
N GLY A 54 2.49 12.76 -3.79
CA GLY A 54 2.54 12.13 -5.10
C GLY A 54 1.22 11.52 -5.54
N LYS A 55 1.28 10.55 -6.44
CA LYS A 55 0.12 9.89 -7.03
C LYS A 55 0.33 8.39 -7.16
N LEU A 56 -0.71 7.61 -6.89
CA LEU A 56 -0.77 6.19 -7.18
C LEU A 56 -1.77 5.96 -8.32
N LYS A 57 -1.25 5.58 -9.48
CA LYS A 57 -2.02 5.39 -10.71
C LYS A 57 -2.26 3.92 -10.99
N PHE A 58 -3.51 3.52 -11.14
CA PHE A 58 -3.90 2.17 -11.58
C PHE A 58 -4.29 2.16 -13.07
N THR A 59 -5.00 3.19 -13.50
CA THR A 59 -5.39 3.45 -14.89
C THR A 59 -5.36 4.96 -15.14
N GLU A 60 -5.66 5.44 -16.35
CA GLU A 60 -5.81 6.88 -16.60
C GLU A 60 -6.95 7.53 -15.79
N GLU A 61 -7.97 6.75 -15.43
CA GLU A 61 -9.17 7.23 -14.74
C GLU A 61 -9.10 7.04 -13.21
N VAL A 62 -8.25 6.13 -12.73
CA VAL A 62 -8.13 5.80 -11.30
C VAL A 62 -6.74 6.20 -10.81
N VAL A 63 -6.68 7.39 -10.22
CA VAL A 63 -5.45 8.01 -9.70
C VAL A 63 -5.70 8.51 -8.29
N LEU A 64 -5.03 7.90 -7.32
CA LEU A 64 -5.12 8.32 -5.92
C LEU A 64 -4.08 9.40 -5.66
N ASP A 65 -4.49 10.47 -4.97
CA ASP A 65 -3.56 11.44 -4.42
C ASP A 65 -2.91 10.84 -3.17
N ILE A 66 -1.58 10.86 -3.14
CA ILE A 66 -0.78 10.26 -2.08
C ILE A 66 -0.17 11.37 -1.21
N LYS A 67 -0.36 11.24 0.10
CA LYS A 67 0.32 12.04 1.11
C LYS A 67 0.88 11.13 2.19
N GLY A 68 1.96 11.53 2.85
CA GLY A 68 2.51 10.71 3.91
C GLY A 68 3.79 11.27 4.50
N HIS A 69 4.50 10.42 5.21
CA HIS A 69 5.80 10.76 5.78
C HIS A 69 6.65 9.53 6.00
N LEU A 70 7.98 9.73 5.99
CA LEU A 70 8.96 8.74 6.40
C LEU A 70 9.08 8.73 7.93
N ILE A 71 9.25 7.54 8.48
CA ILE A 71 9.62 7.34 9.88
C ILE A 71 11.09 6.92 9.92
N PRO A 72 11.99 7.75 10.47
CA PRO A 72 13.41 7.44 10.54
C PRO A 72 13.68 6.24 11.48
N ALA A 73 14.55 5.31 11.07
CA ALA A 73 15.23 4.37 11.97
C ALA A 73 16.41 5.06 12.66
N THR A 74 17.12 5.88 11.87
CA THR A 74 18.21 6.77 12.26
C THR A 74 18.09 8.07 11.44
N ASP A 75 18.91 9.07 11.71
CA ASP A 75 18.93 10.33 10.95
C ASP A 75 19.17 10.16 9.43
N LYS A 76 19.67 8.99 8.99
CA LYS A 76 20.08 8.74 7.60
C LYS A 76 19.31 7.63 6.89
N GLU A 77 18.53 6.83 7.63
CA GLU A 77 17.86 5.63 7.11
C GLU A 77 16.43 5.55 7.63
N PRO A 78 15.41 5.56 6.76
CA PRO A 78 14.03 5.36 7.19
C PRO A 78 13.75 3.89 7.54
N ALA A 79 13.03 3.68 8.66
CA ALA A 79 12.53 2.36 9.05
C ALA A 79 11.25 2.01 8.28
N SER A 80 10.38 3.00 8.11
CA SER A 80 9.06 2.80 7.55
C SER A 80 8.52 4.04 6.86
N VAL A 81 7.43 3.85 6.12
CA VAL A 81 6.63 4.91 5.54
C VAL A 81 5.19 4.76 5.99
N GLU A 82 4.53 5.89 6.26
CA GLU A 82 3.09 5.96 6.43
C GLU A 82 2.49 6.85 5.33
N LEU A 83 1.60 6.29 4.53
CA LEU A 83 0.92 6.96 3.43
C LEU A 83 -0.60 6.93 3.60
N THR A 84 -1.26 7.93 3.04
CA THR A 84 -2.70 7.96 2.80
C THR A 84 -2.90 8.17 1.30
N GLY A 85 -3.72 7.32 0.69
CA GLY A 85 -4.15 7.45 -0.70
C GLY A 85 -5.64 7.74 -0.78
N GLU A 86 -6.02 8.81 -1.47
CA GLU A 86 -7.40 9.28 -1.56
C GLU A 86 -7.84 9.43 -3.03
N PHE A 87 -9.07 8.99 -3.34
CA PHE A 87 -9.70 9.20 -4.64
C PHE A 87 -11.23 9.23 -4.49
N HIS A 88 -11.85 10.37 -4.81
CA HIS A 88 -13.28 10.61 -4.52
C HIS A 88 -13.63 10.33 -3.05
N SER A 89 -14.56 9.42 -2.78
CA SER A 89 -14.91 9.02 -1.41
C SER A 89 -14.03 7.90 -0.85
N SER A 90 -13.12 7.35 -1.67
CA SER A 90 -12.22 6.27 -1.27
C SER A 90 -10.99 6.80 -0.57
N ALA A 91 -10.64 6.19 0.56
CA ALA A 91 -9.41 6.48 1.28
C ALA A 91 -8.78 5.21 1.88
N ASN A 92 -7.47 5.08 1.71
CA ASN A 92 -6.68 3.97 2.23
C ASN A 92 -5.47 4.49 3.00
N LYS A 93 -5.13 3.84 4.10
CA LYS A 93 -3.86 4.04 4.82
C LYS A 93 -2.90 2.90 4.49
N LEU A 94 -1.64 3.23 4.28
CA LEU A 94 -0.58 2.28 4.03
C LEU A 94 0.53 2.49 5.06
N LYS A 95 1.00 1.40 5.67
CA LYS A 95 2.21 1.39 6.50
C LYS A 95 3.18 0.36 5.95
N GLY A 96 4.30 0.82 5.40
CA GLY A 96 5.33 -0.01 4.77
C GLY A 96 6.66 0.06 5.50
N PHE A 97 7.46 -0.99 5.40
CA PHE A 97 8.78 -1.11 6.00
C PHE A 97 9.82 -1.37 4.91
N PHE A 98 10.96 -0.68 5.01
CA PHE A 98 12.12 -0.94 4.15
C PHE A 98 12.74 -2.28 4.54
N ILE A 99 12.93 -3.17 3.57
CA ILE A 99 13.45 -4.51 3.84
C ILE A 99 14.99 -4.50 3.73
N PRO A 100 15.73 -4.80 4.81
CA PRO A 100 17.19 -4.77 4.78
C PRO A 100 17.76 -5.69 3.69
N GLY A 101 18.67 -5.16 2.87
CA GLY A 101 19.30 -5.90 1.77
C GLY A 101 18.39 -6.11 0.55
N SER A 102 17.25 -5.41 0.48
CA SER A 102 16.32 -5.41 -0.65
C SER A 102 15.96 -3.98 -1.04
N ASP A 103 15.49 -3.82 -2.27
CA ASP A 103 14.91 -2.60 -2.81
C ASP A 103 13.37 -2.57 -2.67
N HIS A 104 12.80 -3.49 -1.89
CA HIS A 104 11.36 -3.57 -1.69
C HIS A 104 10.92 -2.88 -0.40
N ILE A 105 9.71 -2.32 -0.45
CA ILE A 105 8.97 -1.92 0.74
C ILE A 105 7.75 -2.83 0.84
N VAL A 106 7.60 -3.48 1.98
CA VAL A 106 6.46 -4.38 2.25
C VAL A 106 5.68 -3.84 3.41
N GLY A 107 4.36 -3.90 3.34
CA GLY A 107 3.52 -3.29 4.34
C GLY A 107 2.10 -3.80 4.39
N THR A 108 1.29 -3.09 5.16
CA THR A 108 -0.15 -3.31 5.27
C THR A 108 -0.90 -2.11 4.72
N ILE A 109 -1.90 -2.37 3.88
CA ILE A 109 -2.92 -1.42 3.47
C ILE A 109 -4.19 -1.67 4.28
N LEU A 110 -4.86 -0.59 4.67
CA LEU A 110 -6.12 -0.55 5.40
C LEU A 110 -7.09 0.38 4.66
N ASN A 111 -8.26 -0.15 4.32
CA ASN A 111 -9.36 0.67 3.81
C ASN A 111 -10.03 1.42 4.96
N ILE A 112 -10.05 2.76 4.89
CA ILE A 112 -10.61 3.62 5.94
C ILE A 112 -11.88 4.37 5.51
N ALA A 113 -12.16 4.45 4.21
CA ALA A 113 -13.41 4.99 3.66
C ALA A 113 -13.61 4.42 2.25
N ASP A 114 -14.85 4.05 1.90
CA ASP A 114 -15.33 3.49 0.61
C ASP A 114 -14.26 2.84 -0.27
N ASP A 115 -14.35 1.54 -0.54
CA ASP A 115 -13.45 0.91 -1.52
C ASP A 115 -14.10 0.86 -2.91
N LEU A 116 -13.37 1.25 -3.96
CA LEU A 116 -13.78 1.06 -5.36
C LEU A 116 -14.06 -0.42 -5.69
N GLY A 117 -13.28 -1.32 -5.08
CA GLY A 117 -13.47 -2.78 -5.08
C GLY A 117 -14.52 -3.28 -4.08
N LYS A 118 -15.30 -2.38 -3.49
CA LYS A 118 -16.43 -2.63 -2.59
C LYS A 118 -16.12 -3.51 -1.37
N GLN A 119 -14.88 -3.44 -0.88
CA GLN A 119 -14.53 -4.07 0.38
C GLN A 119 -15.06 -3.26 1.56
N PRO A 120 -15.44 -3.92 2.68
CA PRO A 120 -15.82 -3.22 3.89
C PRO A 120 -14.73 -2.27 4.39
N VAL A 121 -15.13 -1.15 5.00
CA VAL A 121 -14.21 -0.32 5.79
C VAL A 121 -13.62 -1.17 6.91
N GLY A 122 -12.31 -1.07 7.13
CA GLY A 122 -11.57 -1.93 8.07
C GLY A 122 -10.94 -3.16 7.42
N THR A 123 -11.18 -3.41 6.12
CA THR A 123 -10.45 -4.45 5.38
C THR A 123 -8.95 -4.13 5.40
N VAL A 124 -8.13 -5.16 5.60
CA VAL A 124 -6.67 -5.06 5.64
C VAL A 124 -6.03 -6.11 4.73
N GLY A 125 -4.79 -5.86 4.34
CA GLY A 125 -4.05 -6.79 3.51
C GLY A 125 -2.64 -6.30 3.20
N PRO A 126 -1.77 -7.18 2.69
CA PRO A 126 -0.39 -6.81 2.42
C PRO A 126 -0.30 -5.99 1.13
N PHE A 127 0.69 -5.10 1.08
CA PHE A 127 1.14 -4.47 -0.16
C PHE A 127 2.65 -4.58 -0.31
N VAL A 128 3.11 -4.39 -1.54
CA VAL A 128 4.52 -4.32 -1.89
C VAL A 128 4.75 -3.16 -2.86
N LEU A 129 5.85 -2.45 -2.65
CA LEU A 129 6.44 -1.49 -3.57
C LEU A 129 7.83 -1.98 -3.98
N PHE A 130 8.18 -1.79 -5.26
CA PHE A 130 9.52 -2.06 -5.78
C PHE A 130 9.84 -1.06 -6.91
N PRO A 131 11.11 -0.65 -7.08
CA PRO A 131 11.49 0.40 -8.02
C PRO A 131 11.19 0.02 -9.48
N ILE A 132 11.00 1.04 -10.32
CA ILE A 132 10.86 0.96 -11.79
C ILE A 132 12.12 1.48 -12.47
#